data_AF-A0A8T4QDW1-F1
#
_entry.id   AF-A0A8T4QDW1-F1
#
_cell.length_a   1.000
_cell.length_b   1.000
_cell.length_c   1.000
_cell.angle_alpha   90.00
_cell.angle_beta   90.00
_cell.angle_gamma   90.00
#
_symmetry.space_group_name_H-M   'P 1'
#
loop_
_entity.id
_entity.type
_entity.pdbx_description
1 polymer ?
#
loop_
_entity_poly.entity_id
_entity_poly.type
_entity_poly.pdbx_seq_one_letter_code
_entity_poly.pdbx_strand_id
1 'polypeptide(L)'
;MLYLAFVIITLIWLVFACFTDLKKREVPNWLSYSLILIGLGGRLIYGIILSNSEPFLYGLFGFGVFFIFSNLMYYSKQWGGGDGKLLMGLGAIYGDYDNL
;
A
#
# COMPACT_ATOMS: atom_id res chain seq x y z
N MET A 1 12.09 -10.24 -9.09
CA MET A 1 11.03 -9.99 -10.10
C MET A 1 9.79 -9.35 -9.49
N LEU A 2 9.37 -9.76 -8.28
CA LEU A 2 8.24 -9.16 -7.57
C LEU A 2 8.44 -7.67 -7.30
N TYR A 3 9.64 -7.28 -6.87
CA TYR A 3 10.02 -5.87 -6.67
C TYR A 3 9.63 -4.95 -7.85
N LEU A 4 10.07 -5.28 -9.06
CA LEU A 4 9.81 -4.46 -10.24
C LEU A 4 8.31 -4.33 -10.53
N ALA A 5 7.56 -5.42 -10.35
CA ALA A 5 6.11 -5.40 -10.51
C ALA A 5 5.45 -4.45 -9.50
N PHE A 6 5.86 -4.50 -8.24
CA PHE A 6 5.37 -3.61 -7.19
C PHE A 6 5.70 -2.15 -7.43
N VAL A 7 6.91 -1.84 -7.93
CA VAL A 7 7.27 -0.46 -8.33
C VAL A 7 6.37 0.05 -9.44
N ILE A 8 6.16 -0.75 -10.49
CA ILE A 8 5.31 -0.37 -11.63
C ILE A 8 3.87 -0.16 -11.19
N ILE A 9 3.31 -1.09 -10.41
CA ILE A 9 1.95 -1.00 -9.88
C ILE A 9 1.80 0.25 -9.01
N THR A 10 2.75 0.49 -8.11
CA THR A 10 2.75 1.67 -7.24
C THR A 10 2.74 2.96 -8.04
N LEU A 11 3.60 3.05 -9.06
CA LEU A 11 3.72 4.23 -9.90
C LEU A 11 2.41 4.51 -10.64
N ILE A 12 1.79 3.47 -11.22
CA ILE A 12 0.49 3.60 -11.89
C ILE A 12 -0.58 4.08 -10.91
N TRP A 13 -0.65 3.51 -9.71
CA TRP A 13 -1.62 3.91 -8.68
C TRP A 13 -1.41 5.34 -8.20
N LEU A 14 -0.17 5.76 -7.97
CA LEU A 14 0.14 7.12 -7.53
C LEU A 14 -0.15 8.16 -8.61
N VAL A 15 0.15 7.85 -9.87
CA VAL A 15 -0.21 8.73 -11.00
C VAL A 15 -1.72 8.87 -11.09
N PHE A 16 -2.47 7.78 -10.94
CA PHE A 16 -3.94 7.82 -10.96
C PHE A 16 -4.51 8.55 -9.74
N ALA A 17 -3.91 8.37 -8.56
CA ALA A 17 -4.28 9.09 -7.34
C ALA A 17 -4.06 10.59 -7.51
N CYS A 18 -2.90 11.01 -8.01
CA CYS A 18 -2.58 12.40 -8.29
C CYS A 18 -3.55 13.00 -9.33
N PHE A 19 -3.84 12.28 -10.42
CA PHE A 19 -4.78 12.75 -11.42
C PHE A 19 -6.21 12.92 -10.88
N THR A 20 -6.67 11.97 -10.05
CA THR A 20 -8.01 12.04 -9.44
C THR A 20 -8.08 13.11 -8.36
N ASP A 21 -7.03 13.29 -7.56
CA ASP A 21 -6.93 14.34 -6.56
C ASP A 21 -6.93 15.73 -7.21
N LEU A 22 -6.13 15.96 -8.26
CA LEU A 22 -6.13 17.24 -8.98
C LEU A 22 -7.49 17.57 -9.62
N LYS A 23 -8.23 16.55 -10.09
CA LYS A 23 -9.51 16.74 -10.80
C LYS A 23 -10.73 16.83 -9.87
N LYS A 24 -10.75 16.05 -8.80
CA LYS A 24 -11.93 15.87 -7.92
C LYS A 24 -11.66 16.26 -6.47
N ARG A 25 -10.41 16.57 -6.11
CA ARG A 25 -9.93 16.81 -4.73
C ARG A 25 -10.18 15.64 -3.79
N GLU A 26 -10.31 14.45 -4.35
CA GLU A 26 -10.59 13.23 -3.61
C GLU A 26 -9.93 12.03 -4.27
N VAL A 27 -9.23 11.23 -3.47
CA VAL A 27 -8.69 9.93 -3.87
C VAL A 27 -9.79 8.87 -3.71
N PRO A 28 -10.15 8.13 -4.78
CA PRO A 28 -11.25 7.17 -4.71
C PRO A 28 -10.87 5.93 -3.87
N ASN A 29 -11.77 5.53 -2.97
CA ASN A 29 -11.53 4.42 -2.03
C ASN A 29 -11.12 3.10 -2.72
N TRP A 30 -11.69 2.79 -3.88
CA TRP A 30 -11.36 1.55 -4.61
C TRP A 30 -9.88 1.50 -5.02
N LEU A 31 -9.25 2.65 -5.28
CA LEU A 31 -7.85 2.75 -5.64
C LEU A 31 -6.96 2.38 -4.43
N SER A 32 -7.25 2.95 -3.26
CA SER A 32 -6.50 2.64 -2.03
C SER A 32 -6.70 1.18 -1.59
N TYR A 33 -7.94 0.67 -1.58
CA TYR A 33 -8.21 -0.71 -1.18
C TYR A 33 -7.64 -1.74 -2.15
N SER A 34 -7.66 -1.46 -3.46
CA SER A 34 -7.02 -2.34 -4.44
C SER A 34 -5.50 -2.39 -4.24
N LEU A 35 -4.84 -1.28 -3.90
CA LEU A 35 -3.40 -1.27 -3.62
C LEU A 35 -3.04 -2.11 -2.39
N ILE A 36 -3.83 -2.02 -1.32
CA ILE A 36 -3.67 -2.86 -0.12
C ILE A 36 -3.81 -4.34 -0.48
N LEU A 37 -4.85 -4.69 -1.23
CA LEU A 37 -5.12 -6.07 -1.64
C LEU A 37 -3.99 -6.62 -2.53
N ILE A 38 -3.47 -5.81 -3.46
CA ILE A 38 -2.35 -6.18 -4.32
C ILE A 38 -1.06 -6.37 -3.50
N GLY A 39 -0.78 -5.49 -2.55
CA GLY A 39 0.42 -5.60 -1.70
C GLY A 39 0.41 -6.84 -0.82
N LEU A 40 -0.66 -7.02 -0.02
CA LEU A 40 -0.77 -8.18 0.88
C LEU A 40 -0.97 -9.48 0.11
N GLY A 41 -1.84 -9.48 -0.92
CA GLY A 41 -2.11 -10.65 -1.75
C GLY A 41 -0.88 -11.08 -2.56
N GLY A 42 -0.17 -10.12 -3.17
CA GLY A 42 1.05 -10.39 -3.91
C GLY A 42 2.15 -10.99 -3.03
N ARG A 43 2.33 -10.48 -1.81
CA ARG A 43 3.28 -11.03 -0.84
C ARG A 43 2.88 -12.39 -0.30
N LEU A 44 1.58 -12.62 -0.08
CA LEU A 44 1.08 -13.93 0.32
C LEU A 44 1.36 -14.98 -0.76
N ILE A 45 1.04 -14.66 -2.02
CA ILE A 45 1.32 -15.55 -3.16
C ILE A 45 2.82 -15.81 -3.28
N TYR A 46 3.65 -14.78 -3.16
CA TYR A 46 5.11 -14.92 -3.24
C TYR A 46 5.68 -15.76 -2.09
N GLY A 47 5.18 -15.56 -0.88
CA GLY A 47 5.56 -16.38 0.28
C GLY A 47 5.21 -17.85 0.11
N ILE A 48 4.02 -18.15 -0.46
CA ILE A 48 3.64 -19.53 -0.79
C ILE A 48 4.60 -20.14 -1.81
N ILE A 49 4.97 -19.40 -2.87
CA ILE A 49 5.91 -19.87 -3.90
C ILE A 49 7.29 -20.19 -3.29
N LEU A 50 7.76 -19.36 -2.36
CA LEU A 50 9.04 -19.54 -1.67
C LEU A 50 8.98 -20.51 -0.48
N SER A 51 7.79 -21.00 -0.10
CA SER A 51 7.56 -21.73 1.16
C SER A 51 8.08 -20.96 2.39
N ASN A 52 8.02 -19.63 2.36
CA ASN A 52 8.45 -18.73 3.42
C ASN A 52 7.31 -17.74 3.75
N SER A 53 6.93 -17.63 5.02
CA SER A 53 5.90 -16.69 5.48
C SER A 53 6.42 -15.26 5.71
N GLU A 54 7.74 -15.05 5.77
CA GLU A 54 8.35 -13.75 6.03
C GLU A 54 7.88 -12.63 5.10
N PRO A 55 7.80 -12.81 3.76
CA PRO A 55 7.34 -11.73 2.88
C PRO A 55 5.95 -11.22 3.24
N PHE A 56 5.05 -12.12 3.63
CA PHE A 56 3.71 -11.76 4.06
C PHE A 56 3.70 -11.04 5.41
N LEU A 57 4.50 -11.51 6.38
CA LEU A 57 4.63 -10.88 7.69
C LEU A 57 5.21 -9.47 7.60
N TYR A 58 6.21 -9.25 6.75
CA TYR A 58 6.75 -7.91 6.48
C TYR A 58 5.71 -6.99 5.84
N GLY A 59 4.92 -7.51 4.90
CA GLY A 59 3.79 -6.76 4.34
C GLY A 59 2.75 -6.39 5.40
N LEU A 60 2.42 -7.31 6.30
CA LEU A 60 1.47 -7.07 7.40
C LEU A 60 2.01 -6.03 8.39
N PHE A 61 3.31 -6.10 8.70
CA PHE A 61 3.98 -5.17 9.59
C PHE A 61 4.01 -3.76 8.99
N GLY A 62 4.43 -3.63 7.72
CA GLY A 62 4.40 -2.36 7.01
C GLY A 62 2.99 -1.76 6.94
N PHE A 63 1.98 -2.58 6.59
CA PHE A 63 0.58 -2.17 6.64
C PHE A 63 0.18 -1.67 8.03
N GLY A 64 0.52 -2.40 9.10
CA GLY A 64 0.19 -2.05 10.48
C GLY A 64 0.79 -0.72 10.92
N VAL A 65 2.07 -0.49 10.62
CA VAL A 65 2.76 0.79 10.91
C VAL A 65 2.05 1.95 10.23
N PHE A 66 1.78 1.83 8.92
CA PHE A 66 1.11 2.90 8.18
C PHE A 66 -0.38 3.01 8.51
N PHE A 67 -1.03 1.96 8.97
CA PHE A 67 -2.40 2.01 9.50
C PHE A 67 -2.47 2.88 10.74
N ILE A 68 -1.57 2.65 11.71
CA ILE A 68 -1.47 3.46 12.93
C ILE A 68 -1.15 4.91 12.56
N PHE A 69 -0.11 5.13 11.75
CA PHE A 69 0.30 6.47 11.34
C PHE A 69 -0.80 7.25 10.60
N SER A 70 -1.49 6.59 9.66
CA SER A 70 -2.58 7.20 8.89
C SER A 70 -3.77 7.55 9.78
N ASN A 71 -4.10 6.70 10.76
CA ASN A 71 -5.14 7.02 11.73
C ASN A 71 -4.75 8.20 12.62
N LEU A 72 -3.50 8.27 13.08
CA LEU A 72 -3.01 9.44 13.83
C LEU A 72 -3.18 10.73 13.02
N MET A 73 -2.81 10.72 11.74
CA MET A 73 -2.95 11.87 10.85
C MET A 73 -4.41 12.23 10.56
N TYR A 74 -5.27 11.22 10.41
CA TYR A 74 -6.70 11.41 10.21
C TYR A 74 -7.36 12.06 11.44
N TYR A 75 -7.10 11.54 12.64
CA TYR A 75 -7.64 12.11 13.88
C TYR A 75 -7.04 13.48 14.21
N SER A 76 -5.80 13.75 13.77
CA SER A 76 -5.18 15.07 13.86
C SER A 76 -5.69 16.08 12.81
N LYS A 77 -6.65 15.66 11.95
CA LYS A 77 -7.22 16.44 10.85
C LYS A 77 -6.18 16.94 9.83
N GLN A 78 -5.03 16.28 9.75
CA GLN A 78 -3.96 16.65 8.82
C GLN A 78 -4.23 16.09 7.42
N TRP A 79 -4.73 14.86 7.34
CA TRP A 79 -4.94 14.15 6.08
C TRP A 79 -6.35 13.62 5.92
N GLY A 80 -6.77 13.50 4.66
CA GLY A 80 -8.00 12.81 4.29
C GLY A 80 -7.89 11.30 4.53
N GLY A 81 -9.05 10.65 4.69
CA GLY A 81 -9.09 9.20 4.83
C GLY A 81 -8.63 8.46 3.56
N GLY A 82 -8.69 9.10 2.39
CA GLY A 82 -8.20 8.53 1.13
C GLY A 82 -6.67 8.39 1.11
N ASP A 83 -5.97 9.47 1.45
CA ASP A 83 -4.50 9.56 1.48
C ASP A 83 -3.91 8.56 2.47
N GLY A 84 -4.50 8.49 3.65
CA GLY A 84 -4.10 7.53 4.68
C GLY A 84 -4.23 6.08 4.22
N LYS A 85 -5.35 5.70 3.60
CA LYS A 85 -5.51 4.33 3.07
C LYS A 85 -4.52 4.01 1.96
N LEU A 86 -4.13 5.00 1.16
CA LEU A 86 -3.15 4.81 0.10
C LEU A 86 -1.76 4.53 0.69
N LEU A 87 -1.39 5.24 1.77
CA LEU A 87 -0.18 4.96 2.56
C LEU A 87 -0.20 3.57 3.20
N MET A 88 -1.34 3.10 3.69
CA MET A 88 -1.47 1.72 4.17
C MET A 88 -1.15 0.71 3.07
N GLY A 89 -1.60 0.95 1.84
CA GLY A 89 -1.27 0.13 0.66
C GLY A 89 0.21 0.16 0.31
N LEU A 90 0.84 1.33 0.39
CA LEU A 90 2.29 1.47 0.21
C LEU A 90 3.06 0.71 1.30
N GLY A 91 2.62 0.78 2.55
CA GLY A 91 3.16 -0.02 3.64
C GLY A 91 3.06 -1.52 3.38
N ALA A 92 1.92 -1.99 2.87
CA ALA A 92 1.74 -3.38 2.47
C ALA A 92 2.67 -3.82 1.34
N ILE A 93 3.08 -2.92 0.45
CA ILE A 93 3.97 -3.19 -0.69
C ILE A 93 5.47 -3.06 -0.33
N TYR A 94 5.83 -2.11 0.53
CA TYR A 94 7.23 -1.76 0.84
C TYR A 94 7.62 -1.99 2.30
N GLY A 95 6.82 -2.72 3.08
CA GLY A 95 7.15 -3.09 4.46
C GLY A 95 8.52 -3.75 4.67
N ASP A 96 9.10 -4.30 3.60
CA ASP A 96 10.51 -4.68 3.53
C ASP A 96 10.97 -4.52 2.08
N TYR A 97 12.15 -3.91 1.87
CA TYR A 97 12.74 -3.71 0.55
C TYR A 97 13.73 -4.83 0.20
N ASP A 98 14.42 -5.39 1.20
CA ASP A 98 15.54 -6.30 0.97
C ASP A 98 15.07 -7.73 0.68
N ASN A 99 13.91 -8.14 1.21
CA ASN A 99 13.29 -9.45 0.95
C ASN A 99 12.20 -9.43 -0.15
N LEU A 100 12.31 -8.53 -1.14
CA LEU A 100 11.41 -8.41 -2.31
C LEU A 100 11.89 -9.13 -3.59
#